data_AF-A0A2G9Q0C8-F1
#
_entry.id   AF-A0A2G9Q0C8-F1
#
_cell.length_a   1.000
_cell.length_b   1.000
_cell.length_c   1.000
_cell.angle_alpha   90.00
_cell.angle_beta   90.00
_cell.angle_gamma   90.00
#
_symmetry.space_group_name_H-M   'P 1'
#
loop_
_entity.id
_entity.type
_entity.pdbx_description
1 polymer ?
#
loop_
_entity_poly.entity_id
_entity_poly.type
_entity_poly.pdbx_seq_one_letter_code
_entity_poly.pdbx_strand_id
1 'polypeptide(L)'
;MADSDKTGYYTREDVRQAIVSHAKGKEIAIRFGDYFGKRPDVLQYPNDVLEAAKKGATSFHNSEEHWYNPLELTTSMRRREQDELRSGWDLIIDIDCKIWDFSKVITDLLIKALRKHGIKTISVKFSGNKGFHIGVPFEAFPLVFNSVETRTLFPEAPKRIAQYLIDYINGPETNYELSRIMQDMKSINEMVELAGKTRQDVTKKICVHCGSSDIAKNDEDLIEFICPSCQSRETVNENKDFIKCPKCDIMMEKMFIKEKGSSCKRCGSKDFLEKFDPLPILEVDTLLISSRHMYRMPYSLHEKSGLVSLPFNPDKVMLFERRFAEIDTIKMKYHFLDLTGVDFSEASMLLQKSWSYAEIKEQSKMINEEIGNKKSFSKDIETLENAAPQELFPPCISCILAGLDDGRKRALFILGNFLSCAGYDWGKIREIMDDWNKKNTDPLRETNINGHVNYHSKKPAMLPPNCRSLYQDLGVCKPDNLCGMIKNPVQYVKRKVKFLENNKKKEKKPKSKKKEEAAQETVDIKD
;
A
#
# COMPACT_ATOMS: atom_id res chain seq x y z
N MET A 1 -5.92 -11.44 -34.29
CA MET A 1 -5.46 -10.36 -35.18
C MET A 1 -4.19 -10.84 -35.85
N ALA A 2 -4.15 -10.88 -37.18
CA ALA A 2 -2.95 -11.34 -37.89
C ALA A 2 -1.84 -10.28 -37.78
N ASP A 3 -0.56 -10.67 -37.76
CA ASP A 3 0.56 -9.72 -37.69
C ASP A 3 0.64 -8.79 -38.92
N SER A 4 0.01 -9.18 -40.03
CA SER A 4 -0.19 -8.35 -41.23
C SER A 4 -1.01 -7.09 -40.94
N ASP A 5 -2.03 -7.18 -40.07
CA ASP A 5 -2.97 -6.08 -39.81
C ASP A 5 -2.33 -5.01 -38.91
N LYS A 6 -1.46 -5.44 -37.99
CA LYS A 6 -0.70 -4.54 -37.10
C LYS A 6 0.33 -3.73 -37.87
N THR A 7 1.03 -4.38 -38.81
CA THR A 7 2.00 -3.70 -39.68
C THR A 7 1.27 -2.73 -40.62
N GLY A 8 0.11 -3.14 -41.15
CA GLY A 8 -0.75 -2.30 -41.99
C GLY A 8 -1.18 -1.01 -41.31
N TYR A 9 -1.53 -1.03 -40.03
CA TYR A 9 -1.95 0.18 -39.30
C TYR A 9 -0.88 1.28 -39.27
N TYR A 10 0.37 0.92 -38.97
CA TYR A 10 1.47 1.90 -38.91
C TYR A 10 1.93 2.39 -40.29
N THR A 11 1.34 1.91 -41.40
CA THR A 11 1.56 2.51 -42.73
C THR A 11 0.82 3.84 -42.90
N ARG A 12 -0.18 4.11 -42.06
CA ARG A 12 -0.96 5.35 -42.10
C ARG A 12 -0.12 6.56 -41.72
N GLU A 13 -0.05 7.55 -42.61
CA GLU A 13 0.75 8.77 -42.39
C GLU A 13 0.31 9.57 -41.16
N ASP A 14 -1.01 9.72 -40.98
CA ASP A 14 -1.58 10.48 -39.87
C ASP A 14 -1.21 9.88 -38.50
N VAL A 15 -1.19 8.55 -38.40
CA VAL A 15 -0.73 7.81 -37.21
C VAL A 15 0.75 8.03 -36.96
N ARG A 16 1.60 7.86 -37.99
CA ARG A 16 3.06 8.03 -37.86
C ARG A 16 3.41 9.44 -37.42
N GLN A 17 2.77 10.44 -38.03
CA GLN A 17 2.97 11.84 -37.67
C GLN A 17 2.58 12.13 -36.23
N ALA A 18 1.45 11.59 -35.75
CA ALA A 18 1.02 11.79 -34.37
C ALA A 18 1.95 11.13 -33.35
N ILE A 19 2.45 9.92 -33.63
CA ILE A 19 3.43 9.23 -32.78
C ILE A 19 4.72 10.07 -32.70
N VAL A 20 5.29 10.49 -33.84
CA VAL A 20 6.54 11.25 -33.86
C VAL A 20 6.38 12.63 -33.21
N SER A 21 5.25 13.29 -33.44
CA SER A 21 4.97 14.59 -32.79
C SER A 21 4.96 14.46 -31.26
N HIS A 22 4.39 13.36 -30.73
CA HIS A 22 4.37 13.06 -29.30
C HIS A 22 5.73 12.58 -28.74
N ALA A 23 6.62 12.08 -29.60
CA ALA A 23 7.95 11.60 -29.22
C ALA A 23 8.95 12.72 -28.94
N LYS A 24 8.68 13.94 -29.42
CA LYS A 24 9.63 15.05 -29.39
C LYS A 24 10.13 15.32 -27.98
N GLY A 25 11.46 15.32 -27.82
CA GLY A 25 12.11 15.60 -26.55
C GLY A 25 11.91 14.51 -25.48
N LYS A 26 11.44 13.31 -25.83
CA LYS A 26 11.21 12.22 -24.87
C LYS A 26 12.08 11.01 -25.19
N GLU A 27 12.42 10.23 -24.16
CA GLU A 27 13.05 8.92 -24.36
C GLU A 27 11.99 7.96 -24.92
N ILE A 28 12.35 7.14 -25.91
CA ILE A 28 11.45 6.17 -26.54
C ILE A 28 11.84 4.74 -26.15
N ALA A 29 10.81 3.91 -25.98
CA ALA A 29 10.93 2.46 -25.85
C ALA A 29 9.97 1.78 -26.83
N ILE A 30 10.54 1.15 -27.85
CA ILE A 30 9.79 0.39 -28.85
C ILE A 30 9.69 -1.07 -28.40
N ARG A 31 8.51 -1.67 -28.48
CA ARG A 31 8.30 -3.06 -28.10
C ARG A 31 8.17 -3.96 -29.31
N PHE A 32 8.92 -5.06 -29.33
CA PHE A 32 8.93 -6.08 -30.38
C PHE A 32 8.43 -7.40 -29.79
N GLY A 33 7.12 -7.64 -29.87
CA GLY A 33 6.50 -8.80 -29.21
C GLY A 33 6.66 -8.73 -27.69
N ASP A 34 7.45 -9.65 -27.13
CA ASP A 34 7.62 -9.79 -25.68
C ASP A 34 8.83 -9.05 -25.10
N TYR A 35 9.63 -8.35 -25.93
CA TYR A 35 10.79 -7.59 -25.46
C TYR A 35 10.76 -6.13 -25.90
N PHE A 36 11.51 -5.28 -25.18
CA PHE A 36 11.74 -3.88 -25.55
C PHE A 36 13.07 -3.73 -26.27
N GLY A 37 13.11 -2.84 -27.27
CA GLY A 37 14.32 -2.42 -27.95
C GLY A 37 15.32 -1.74 -27.02
N LYS A 38 16.52 -1.48 -27.53
CA LYS A 38 17.59 -0.82 -26.79
C LYS A 38 17.17 0.60 -26.41
N ARG A 39 17.57 1.04 -25.21
CA ARG A 39 17.34 2.38 -24.67
C ARG A 39 18.68 3.06 -24.30
N PRO A 40 18.79 4.40 -24.34
CA PRO A 40 17.76 5.34 -24.83
C PRO A 40 17.59 5.26 -26.35
N ASP A 41 16.42 5.68 -26.83
CA ASP A 41 16.11 5.76 -28.25
C ASP A 41 15.22 6.99 -28.52
N VAL A 42 15.11 7.40 -29.78
CA VAL A 42 14.31 8.56 -30.23
C VAL A 42 13.59 8.25 -31.54
N LEU A 43 12.47 8.93 -31.78
CA LEU A 43 11.78 8.94 -33.06
C LEU A 43 11.77 10.38 -33.60
N GLN A 44 12.38 10.59 -34.76
CA GLN A 44 12.53 11.93 -35.35
C GLN A 44 11.66 12.13 -36.58
N TYR A 45 11.48 11.06 -37.37
CA TYR A 45 10.76 11.11 -38.65
C TYR A 45 9.63 10.06 -38.68
N PRO A 46 8.51 10.34 -39.37
CA PRO A 46 7.42 9.37 -39.55
C PRO A 46 7.90 8.00 -40.08
N ASN A 47 8.92 8.00 -40.95
CA ASN A 47 9.49 6.76 -41.47
C ASN A 47 10.17 5.89 -40.39
N ASP A 48 10.65 6.45 -39.28
CA ASP A 48 11.23 5.67 -38.18
C ASP A 48 10.19 4.70 -37.59
N VAL A 49 8.93 5.17 -37.44
CA VAL A 49 7.80 4.36 -36.98
C VAL A 49 7.51 3.22 -37.96
N LEU A 50 7.54 3.52 -39.26
CA LEU A 50 7.29 2.53 -40.32
C LEU A 50 8.39 1.46 -40.34
N GLU A 51 9.66 1.86 -40.28
CA GLU A 51 10.79 0.93 -40.27
C GLU A 51 10.81 0.07 -39.01
N ALA A 52 10.45 0.64 -37.86
CA ALA A 52 10.25 -0.13 -36.63
C ALA A 52 9.10 -1.15 -36.80
N ALA A 53 7.96 -0.75 -37.36
CA ALA A 53 6.83 -1.64 -37.62
C ALA A 53 7.20 -2.80 -38.57
N LYS A 54 7.94 -2.52 -39.65
CA LYS A 54 8.47 -3.56 -40.57
C LYS A 54 9.41 -4.55 -39.87
N LYS A 55 10.12 -4.12 -38.83
CA LYS A 55 10.96 -4.97 -37.96
C LYS A 55 10.17 -5.72 -36.89
N GLY A 56 8.84 -5.64 -36.89
CA GLY A 56 7.98 -6.31 -35.94
C GLY A 56 7.66 -5.49 -34.68
N ALA A 57 7.79 -4.16 -34.72
CA ALA A 57 7.34 -3.32 -33.61
C ALA A 57 5.84 -3.48 -33.41
N THR A 58 5.46 -3.84 -32.19
CA THR A 58 4.07 -4.02 -31.76
C THR A 58 3.51 -2.74 -31.17
N SER A 59 4.32 -1.96 -30.46
CA SER A 59 3.88 -0.75 -29.77
C SER A 59 5.05 0.19 -29.47
N PHE A 60 4.69 1.45 -29.20
CA PHE A 60 5.58 2.55 -28.94
C PHE A 60 5.25 3.17 -27.59
N HIS A 61 6.28 3.38 -26.77
CA HIS A 61 6.19 3.96 -25.44
C HIS A 61 7.19 5.10 -25.29
N ASN A 62 6.90 6.03 -24.40
CA ASN A 62 7.76 7.18 -24.14
C ASN A 62 7.81 7.55 -22.66
N SER A 63 8.84 8.30 -22.28
CA SER A 63 8.99 8.83 -20.92
C SER A 63 7.96 9.91 -20.60
N GLU A 64 7.60 10.02 -19.32
CA GLU A 64 6.92 11.20 -18.77
C GLU A 64 7.85 12.43 -18.76
N GLU A 65 9.14 12.18 -18.58
CA GLU A 65 10.21 13.18 -18.56
C GLU A 65 10.51 13.69 -19.98
N HIS A 66 10.82 14.98 -20.08
CA HIS A 66 11.34 15.62 -21.28
C HIS A 66 12.83 15.90 -21.11
N TRP A 67 13.60 15.77 -22.18
CA TRP A 67 15.04 15.86 -22.19
C TRP A 67 15.51 16.82 -23.29
N TYR A 68 16.57 17.57 -23.01
CA TYR A 68 17.26 18.35 -24.04
C TYR A 68 17.87 17.44 -25.11
N ASN A 69 18.47 16.31 -24.68
CA ASN A 69 18.95 15.26 -25.57
C ASN A 69 18.73 13.87 -24.94
N PRO A 70 17.67 13.13 -25.31
CA PRO A 70 17.38 11.81 -24.74
C PRO A 70 18.50 10.78 -24.95
N LEU A 71 19.31 10.91 -26.01
CA LEU A 71 20.36 9.94 -26.34
C LEU A 71 21.56 9.99 -25.39
N GLU A 72 21.68 11.05 -24.57
CA GLU A 72 22.73 11.15 -23.56
C GLU A 72 22.42 10.34 -22.30
N LEU A 73 21.17 9.89 -22.11
CA LEU A 73 20.76 9.14 -20.92
C LEU A 73 21.52 7.83 -20.75
N THR A 74 22.03 7.59 -19.54
CA THR A 74 22.61 6.29 -19.17
C THR A 74 22.07 5.78 -17.83
N THR A 75 22.09 4.46 -17.63
CA THR A 75 21.57 3.82 -16.41
C THR A 75 22.35 4.16 -15.15
N SER A 76 23.62 4.57 -15.28
CA SER A 76 24.51 4.92 -14.17
C SER A 76 24.44 6.38 -13.73
N MET A 77 23.65 7.22 -14.42
CA MET A 77 23.56 8.64 -14.11
C MET A 77 22.99 8.88 -12.72
N ARG A 78 23.63 9.80 -11.98
CA ARG A 78 23.12 10.33 -10.72
C ARG A 78 21.95 11.26 -10.99
N ARG A 79 21.09 11.44 -9.99
CA ARG A 79 19.91 12.33 -10.07
C ARG A 79 20.27 13.73 -10.58
N ARG A 80 21.35 14.33 -10.07
CA ARG A 80 21.79 15.68 -10.50
C ARG A 80 22.12 15.75 -12.00
N GLU A 81 22.77 14.73 -12.56
CA GLU A 81 23.11 14.67 -13.98
C GLU A 81 21.85 14.53 -14.84
N GLN A 82 20.87 13.74 -14.36
CA GLN A 82 19.56 13.64 -15.01
C GLN A 82 18.82 14.99 -14.95
N ASP A 83 18.86 15.68 -13.81
CA ASP A 83 18.22 16.99 -13.64
C ASP A 83 18.84 18.05 -14.57
N GLU A 84 20.13 17.96 -14.89
CA GLU A 84 20.80 18.83 -15.87
C GLU A 84 20.32 18.58 -17.31
N LEU A 85 20.04 17.32 -17.67
CA LEU A 85 19.50 16.94 -18.98
C LEU A 85 17.98 17.14 -19.11
N ARG A 86 17.25 17.21 -18.00
CA ARG A 86 15.78 17.29 -18.01
C ARG A 86 15.31 18.69 -18.38
N SER A 87 14.51 18.81 -19.42
CA SER A 87 13.87 20.07 -19.83
C SER A 87 12.49 20.27 -19.19
N GLY A 88 11.81 19.19 -18.81
CA GLY A 88 10.46 19.22 -18.23
C GLY A 88 9.93 17.83 -17.90
N TRP A 89 8.66 17.74 -17.54
CA TRP A 89 7.94 16.48 -17.33
C TRP A 89 6.44 16.69 -17.43
N ASP A 90 5.71 15.74 -18.02
CA ASP A 90 4.25 15.78 -18.02
C ASP A 90 3.68 15.08 -16.80
N LEU A 91 2.57 15.58 -16.26
CA LEU A 91 1.80 14.82 -15.28
C LEU A 91 0.97 13.78 -16.03
N ILE A 92 1.35 12.51 -15.91
CA ILE A 92 0.60 11.37 -16.44
C ILE A 92 0.03 10.57 -15.27
N ILE A 93 -1.30 10.47 -15.20
CA ILE A 93 -1.99 9.60 -14.24
C ILE A 93 -2.52 8.42 -15.02
N ASP A 94 -1.86 7.28 -14.89
CA ASP A 94 -2.33 6.01 -15.47
C ASP A 94 -3.35 5.38 -14.54
N ILE A 95 -4.58 5.17 -15.00
CA ILE A 95 -5.68 4.58 -14.24
C ILE A 95 -6.01 3.25 -14.88
N ASP A 96 -5.44 2.15 -14.37
CA ASP A 96 -5.80 0.80 -14.76
C ASP A 96 -6.39 0.05 -13.56
N CYS A 97 -7.61 -0.41 -13.73
CA CYS A 97 -8.28 -1.27 -12.76
C CYS A 97 -8.59 -2.59 -13.45
N LYS A 98 -8.60 -3.68 -12.68
CA LYS A 98 -9.09 -4.98 -13.18
C LYS A 98 -10.50 -4.89 -13.79
N ILE A 99 -11.27 -3.89 -13.35
CA ILE A 99 -12.66 -3.63 -13.69
C ILE A 99 -12.76 -2.30 -14.44
N TRP A 100 -13.18 -2.39 -15.69
CA TRP A 100 -13.24 -1.28 -16.62
C TRP A 100 -14.12 -0.11 -16.16
N ASP A 101 -15.28 -0.39 -15.57
CA ASP A 101 -16.20 0.65 -15.12
C ASP A 101 -15.64 1.46 -13.94
N PHE A 102 -14.81 0.83 -13.10
CA PHE A 102 -14.09 1.54 -12.05
C PHE A 102 -13.04 2.48 -12.63
N SER A 103 -12.29 2.04 -13.65
CA SER A 103 -11.37 2.92 -14.36
C SER A 103 -12.10 4.14 -14.91
N LYS A 104 -13.26 3.96 -15.55
CA LYS A 104 -14.09 5.08 -16.04
C LYS A 104 -14.49 6.06 -14.95
N VAL A 105 -15.05 5.57 -13.84
CA VAL A 105 -15.51 6.43 -12.75
C VAL A 105 -14.35 7.18 -12.11
N ILE A 106 -13.24 6.49 -11.81
CA ILE A 106 -12.06 7.11 -11.21
C ILE A 106 -11.49 8.17 -12.16
N THR A 107 -11.37 7.86 -13.46
CA THR A 107 -10.89 8.81 -14.46
C THR A 107 -11.79 10.05 -14.54
N ASP A 108 -13.12 9.88 -14.58
CA ASP A 108 -14.08 11.00 -14.61
C ASP A 108 -13.98 11.90 -13.36
N LEU A 109 -13.88 11.29 -12.18
CA LEU A 109 -13.72 12.02 -10.92
C LEU A 109 -12.38 12.78 -10.86
N LEU A 110 -11.29 12.18 -11.34
CA LEU A 110 -9.99 12.83 -11.40
C LEU A 110 -9.99 14.02 -12.38
N ILE A 111 -10.66 13.91 -13.54
CA ILE A 111 -10.83 15.02 -14.47
C ILE A 111 -11.62 16.16 -13.80
N LYS A 112 -12.71 15.85 -13.11
CA LYS A 112 -13.48 16.84 -12.34
C LYS A 112 -12.64 17.48 -11.24
N ALA A 113 -11.81 16.70 -10.55
CA ALA A 113 -10.90 17.22 -9.54
C ALA A 113 -9.87 18.18 -10.14
N LEU A 114 -9.21 17.82 -11.24
CA LEU A 114 -8.27 18.69 -11.96
C LEU A 114 -8.93 20.02 -12.37
N ARG A 115 -10.17 19.99 -12.89
CA ARG A 115 -10.92 21.22 -13.23
C ARG A 115 -11.23 22.09 -12.02
N LYS A 116 -11.64 21.48 -10.90
CA LYS A 116 -11.81 22.20 -9.62
C LYS A 116 -10.51 22.84 -9.13
N HIS A 117 -9.36 22.33 -9.58
CA HIS A 117 -8.04 22.87 -9.29
C HIS A 117 -7.56 23.91 -10.33
N GLY A 118 -8.44 24.33 -11.25
CA GLY A 118 -8.15 25.37 -12.23
C GLY A 118 -7.50 24.86 -13.52
N ILE A 119 -7.24 23.56 -13.65
CA ILE A 119 -6.64 22.99 -14.85
C ILE A 119 -7.68 22.96 -15.97
N LYS A 120 -7.44 23.72 -17.04
CA LYS A 120 -8.29 23.72 -18.24
C LYS A 120 -7.78 22.74 -19.28
N THR A 121 -6.45 22.60 -19.40
CA THR A 121 -5.81 21.78 -20.43
C THR A 121 -5.61 20.33 -19.98
N ILE A 122 -6.72 19.63 -19.85
CA ILE A 122 -6.74 18.21 -19.50
C ILE A 122 -6.89 17.40 -20.77
N SER A 123 -6.01 16.41 -20.95
CA SER A 123 -6.14 15.42 -22.01
C SER A 123 -6.42 14.04 -21.41
N VAL A 124 -7.16 13.21 -22.14
CA VAL A 124 -7.40 11.81 -21.77
C VAL A 124 -7.19 10.91 -22.97
N LYS A 125 -6.63 9.73 -22.73
CA LYS A 125 -6.57 8.66 -23.73
C LYS A 125 -6.87 7.31 -23.11
N PHE A 126 -7.49 6.44 -23.90
CA PHE A 126 -7.61 5.03 -23.55
C PHE A 126 -6.22 4.37 -23.58
N SER A 127 -5.90 3.51 -22.61
CA SER A 127 -4.58 2.85 -22.52
C SER A 127 -4.38 1.71 -23.53
N GLY A 128 -5.49 1.23 -24.12
CA GLY A 128 -5.53 0.11 -25.07
C GLY A 128 -6.08 -1.19 -24.47
N ASN A 129 -6.30 -1.27 -23.15
CA ASN A 129 -6.90 -2.45 -22.53
C ASN A 129 -8.07 -2.13 -21.60
N LYS A 130 -7.79 -1.86 -20.32
CA LYS A 130 -8.80 -1.62 -19.28
C LYS A 130 -8.58 -0.31 -18.52
N GLY A 131 -7.64 0.52 -18.97
CA GLY A 131 -7.30 1.76 -18.29
C GLY A 131 -7.38 3.00 -19.17
N PHE A 132 -7.12 4.13 -18.53
CA PHE A 132 -7.03 5.44 -19.16
C PHE A 132 -5.81 6.18 -18.64
N HIS A 133 -5.20 7.01 -19.47
CA HIS A 133 -4.23 7.99 -19.02
C HIS A 133 -4.87 9.36 -19.02
N ILE A 134 -4.71 10.10 -17.92
CA ILE A 134 -4.97 11.53 -17.86
C ILE A 134 -3.63 12.24 -18.00
N GLY A 135 -3.57 13.27 -18.83
CA GLY A 135 -2.36 14.04 -19.10
C GLY A 135 -2.58 15.54 -18.84
N VAL A 136 -1.65 16.15 -18.12
CA VAL A 136 -1.49 17.61 -18.02
C VAL A 136 -0.05 17.96 -18.44
N PRO A 137 0.13 18.83 -19.46
CA PRO A 137 1.45 19.14 -20.00
C PRO A 137 2.32 19.90 -18.99
N PHE A 138 3.64 19.76 -19.08
CA PHE A 138 4.60 20.47 -18.23
C PHE A 138 4.37 21.99 -18.21
N GLU A 139 4.01 22.55 -19.36
CA GLU A 139 3.79 23.98 -19.60
C GLU A 139 2.67 24.56 -18.74
N ALA A 140 1.74 23.73 -18.24
CA ALA A 140 0.71 24.17 -17.31
C ALA A 140 1.27 24.47 -15.91
N PHE A 141 2.47 23.98 -15.57
CA PHE A 141 3.10 24.19 -14.26
C PHE A 141 3.96 25.46 -14.22
N PRO A 142 4.11 26.10 -13.05
CA PRO A 142 5.00 27.25 -12.93
C PRO A 142 6.46 26.81 -13.17
N LEU A 143 7.28 27.68 -13.76
CA LEU A 143 8.71 27.37 -14.03
C LEU A 143 9.53 27.17 -12.74
N VAL A 144 9.15 27.87 -11.67
CA VAL A 144 9.81 27.81 -10.35
C VAL A 144 8.75 27.57 -9.28
N PHE A 145 9.03 26.63 -8.38
CA PHE A 145 8.18 26.31 -7.23
C PHE A 145 9.07 26.12 -5.98
N ASN A 146 8.73 26.79 -4.88
CA ASN A 146 9.52 26.79 -3.64
C ASN A 146 11.03 27.08 -3.85
N SER A 147 11.34 28.08 -4.70
CA SER A 147 12.70 28.50 -5.04
C SER A 147 13.53 27.43 -5.77
N VAL A 148 12.90 26.39 -6.32
CA VAL A 148 13.53 25.35 -7.12
C VAL A 148 12.88 25.30 -8.50
N GLU A 149 13.65 25.03 -9.55
CA GLU A 149 13.12 24.87 -10.91
C GLU A 149 12.20 23.65 -10.98
N THR A 150 10.96 23.85 -11.43
CA THR A 150 9.91 22.81 -11.39
C THR A 150 10.30 21.58 -12.22
N ARG A 151 11.07 21.75 -13.31
CA ARG A 151 11.61 20.64 -14.11
C ARG A 151 12.44 19.65 -13.29
N THR A 152 13.05 20.07 -12.18
CA THR A 152 13.86 19.20 -11.31
C THR A 152 13.05 18.43 -10.26
N LEU A 153 11.75 18.71 -10.15
CA LEU A 153 10.88 18.11 -9.14
C LEU A 153 10.37 16.70 -9.51
N PHE A 154 10.77 16.14 -10.65
CA PHE A 154 10.45 14.76 -11.02
C PHE A 154 11.26 13.75 -10.17
N PRO A 155 10.68 12.62 -9.73
CA PRO A 155 9.27 12.22 -9.86
C PRO A 155 8.39 12.71 -8.69
N GLU A 156 8.93 13.50 -7.76
CA GLU A 156 8.25 13.84 -6.50
C GLU A 156 7.01 14.71 -6.69
N ALA A 157 7.05 15.71 -7.58
CA ALA A 157 5.88 16.53 -7.88
C ALA A 157 4.73 15.71 -8.47
N PRO A 158 4.90 14.93 -9.56
CA PRO A 158 3.85 14.06 -10.07
C PRO A 158 3.29 13.08 -9.03
N LYS A 159 4.16 12.41 -8.24
CA LYS A 159 3.72 11.48 -7.19
C LYS A 159 2.83 12.16 -6.15
N ARG A 160 3.25 13.33 -5.67
CA ARG A 160 2.49 14.11 -4.67
C ARG A 160 1.13 14.54 -5.23
N ILE A 161 1.08 14.97 -6.49
CA ILE A 161 -0.15 15.34 -7.17
C ILE A 161 -1.09 14.14 -7.33
N ALA A 162 -0.60 13.01 -7.85
CA ALA A 162 -1.40 11.80 -8.04
C ALA A 162 -2.00 11.31 -6.72
N GLN A 163 -1.18 11.22 -5.66
CA GLN A 163 -1.63 10.81 -4.34
C GLN A 163 -2.66 11.79 -3.76
N TYR A 164 -2.43 13.10 -3.91
CA TYR A 164 -3.36 14.13 -3.46
C TYR A 164 -4.71 14.00 -4.18
N LEU A 165 -4.73 13.86 -5.49
CA LEU A 165 -5.96 13.78 -6.28
C LEU A 165 -6.79 12.53 -5.93
N ILE A 166 -6.15 11.38 -5.75
CA ILE A 166 -6.81 10.14 -5.32
C ILE A 166 -7.44 10.29 -3.94
N ASP A 167 -6.72 10.92 -3.00
CA ASP A 167 -7.25 11.17 -1.67
C ASP A 167 -8.38 12.22 -1.71
N TYR A 168 -8.28 13.23 -2.57
CA TYR A 168 -9.25 14.31 -2.75
C TYR A 168 -10.60 13.83 -3.29
N ILE A 169 -10.62 13.01 -4.35
CA ILE A 169 -11.87 12.46 -4.94
C ILE A 169 -12.63 11.55 -3.97
N ASN A 170 -11.97 11.14 -2.89
CA ASN A 170 -12.48 10.25 -1.87
C ASN A 170 -12.29 10.84 -0.45
N GLY A 171 -12.22 12.17 -0.38
CA GLY A 171 -11.97 12.94 0.83
C GLY A 171 -13.22 13.67 1.33
N PRO A 172 -13.16 14.27 2.53
CA PRO A 172 -14.22 15.12 3.05
C PRO A 172 -14.61 16.27 2.10
N GLU A 173 -13.65 16.82 1.35
CA GLU A 173 -13.82 17.97 0.44
C GLU A 173 -14.79 17.67 -0.71
N THR A 174 -14.87 16.41 -1.11
CA THR A 174 -15.81 15.91 -2.12
C THR A 174 -16.98 15.16 -1.48
N ASN A 175 -17.11 15.22 -0.16
CA ASN A 175 -18.09 14.44 0.60
C ASN A 175 -18.01 12.93 0.29
N TYR A 176 -16.79 12.44 0.08
CA TYR A 176 -16.48 11.05 -0.28
C TYR A 176 -17.21 10.58 -1.55
N GLU A 177 -17.21 11.42 -2.58
CA GLU A 177 -17.94 11.20 -3.84
C GLU A 177 -17.68 9.82 -4.45
N LEU A 178 -16.39 9.41 -4.56
CA LEU A 178 -16.03 8.07 -5.03
C LEU A 178 -16.72 6.98 -4.21
N SER A 179 -16.64 7.04 -2.88
CA SER A 179 -17.25 6.04 -2.00
C SER A 179 -18.77 5.95 -2.15
N ARG A 180 -19.45 7.08 -2.32
CA ARG A 180 -20.90 7.12 -2.51
C ARG A 180 -21.31 6.48 -3.84
N ILE A 181 -20.65 6.86 -4.93
CA ILE A 181 -20.91 6.26 -6.26
C ILE A 181 -20.68 4.75 -6.22
N MET A 182 -19.60 4.31 -5.56
CA MET A 182 -19.26 2.90 -5.43
C MET A 182 -20.29 2.11 -4.60
N GLN A 183 -20.89 2.72 -3.57
CA GLN A 183 -21.97 2.09 -2.80
C GLN A 183 -23.25 1.89 -3.61
N ASP A 184 -23.59 2.85 -4.47
CA ASP A 184 -24.81 2.81 -5.29
C ASP A 184 -24.69 1.85 -6.49
N MET A 185 -23.47 1.44 -6.84
CA MET A 185 -23.24 0.43 -7.87
C MET A 185 -23.70 -0.95 -7.39
N LYS A 186 -24.86 -1.39 -7.88
CA LYS A 186 -25.52 -2.68 -7.57
C LYS A 186 -24.60 -3.90 -7.62
N SER A 187 -23.54 -3.85 -8.43
CA SER A 187 -22.61 -4.95 -8.68
C SER A 187 -21.29 -4.84 -7.92
N ILE A 188 -21.10 -3.91 -6.97
CA ILE A 188 -19.79 -3.75 -6.30
C ILE A 188 -19.28 -5.05 -5.66
N ASN A 189 -20.17 -5.89 -5.12
CA ASN A 189 -19.78 -7.18 -4.54
C ASN A 189 -19.28 -8.15 -5.63
N GLU A 190 -20.03 -8.31 -6.72
CA GLU A 190 -19.65 -9.14 -7.87
C GLU A 190 -18.36 -8.62 -8.54
N MET A 191 -18.21 -7.30 -8.61
CA MET A 191 -17.05 -6.62 -9.18
C MET A 191 -15.80 -6.84 -8.32
N VAL A 192 -15.87 -6.62 -7.01
CA VAL A 192 -14.73 -6.79 -6.10
C VAL A 192 -14.26 -8.25 -6.04
N GLU A 193 -15.18 -9.21 -6.13
CA GLU A 193 -14.87 -10.63 -6.28
C GLU A 193 -14.12 -10.93 -7.59
N LEU A 194 -14.53 -10.33 -8.72
CA LEU A 194 -13.80 -10.44 -10.00
C LEU A 194 -12.39 -9.85 -9.94
N ALA A 195 -12.13 -8.90 -9.03
CA ALA A 195 -10.79 -8.39 -8.77
C ALA A 195 -9.94 -9.31 -7.86
N GLY A 196 -10.52 -10.41 -7.36
CA GLY A 196 -9.91 -11.35 -6.42
C GLY A 196 -9.79 -10.78 -5.01
N LYS A 197 -10.73 -9.90 -4.62
CA LYS A 197 -10.79 -9.23 -3.31
C LYS A 197 -12.17 -9.42 -2.68
N THR A 198 -12.29 -9.12 -1.40
CA THR A 198 -13.58 -9.05 -0.70
C THR A 198 -14.00 -7.59 -0.49
N ARG A 199 -15.29 -7.32 -0.31
CA ARG A 199 -15.79 -5.97 0.03
C ARG A 199 -15.05 -5.38 1.24
N GLN A 200 -14.72 -6.22 2.22
CA GLN A 200 -14.00 -5.81 3.43
C GLN A 200 -12.54 -5.40 3.16
N ASP A 201 -11.92 -5.91 2.09
CA ASP A 201 -10.55 -5.53 1.70
C ASP A 201 -10.47 -4.14 1.07
N VAL A 202 -11.59 -3.66 0.52
CA VAL A 202 -11.68 -2.41 -0.26
C VAL A 202 -12.63 -1.41 0.36
N THR A 203 -13.14 -1.66 1.57
CA THR A 203 -14.01 -0.70 2.27
C THR A 203 -13.61 -0.56 3.73
N LYS A 204 -13.78 0.65 4.26
CA LYS A 204 -13.55 0.97 5.67
C LYS A 204 -14.67 1.86 6.19
N LYS A 205 -15.30 1.47 7.31
CA LYS A 205 -16.28 2.34 7.97
C LYS A 205 -15.59 3.56 8.57
N ILE A 206 -16.04 4.75 8.21
CA ILE A 206 -15.51 6.04 8.68
C ILE A 206 -16.64 6.98 9.09
N CYS A 207 -16.34 7.92 9.97
CA CYS A 207 -17.24 9.02 10.28
C CYS A 207 -17.27 10.04 9.14
N VAL A 208 -18.46 10.41 8.68
CA VAL A 208 -18.64 11.42 7.62
C VAL A 208 -18.10 12.79 8.06
N HIS A 209 -18.33 13.16 9.33
CA HIS A 209 -18.01 14.48 9.85
C HIS A 209 -16.52 14.75 10.06
N CYS A 210 -15.74 13.73 10.47
CA CYS A 210 -14.34 13.92 10.84
C CYS A 210 -13.36 12.92 10.21
N GLY A 211 -13.86 12.02 9.35
CA GLY A 211 -13.06 11.00 8.65
C GLY A 211 -12.45 9.92 9.54
N SER A 212 -12.70 9.97 10.87
CA SER A 212 -12.14 9.00 11.81
C SER A 212 -12.75 7.62 11.60
N SER A 213 -11.90 6.60 11.58
CA SER A 213 -12.30 5.20 11.65
C SER A 213 -12.44 4.67 13.07
N ASP A 214 -12.27 5.53 14.09
CA ASP A 214 -12.37 5.14 15.50
C ASP A 214 -13.82 5.20 15.94
N ILE A 215 -14.46 4.05 15.82
CA ILE A 215 -15.87 3.88 16.13
C ILE A 215 -15.99 3.33 17.55
N ALA A 216 -16.76 4.00 18.40
CA ALA A 216 -17.22 3.39 19.64
C ALA A 216 -18.25 2.34 19.25
N LYS A 217 -17.86 1.07 19.38
CA LYS A 217 -18.84 0.01 19.57
C LYS A 217 -19.38 0.24 20.97
N ASN A 218 -20.67 0.54 21.10
CA ASN A 218 -21.32 0.39 22.38
C ASN A 218 -21.47 -1.13 22.54
N ASP A 219 -20.52 -1.73 23.24
CA ASP A 219 -20.61 -3.14 23.62
C ASP A 219 -21.79 -3.24 24.58
N GLU A 220 -22.91 -3.74 24.07
CA GLU A 220 -24.01 -4.45 24.73
C GLU A 220 -25.17 -4.44 23.73
N ASP A 221 -25.24 -5.46 22.87
CA ASP A 221 -26.45 -5.75 22.12
C ASP A 221 -27.59 -5.90 23.14
N LEU A 222 -28.59 -5.02 23.07
CA LEU A 222 -29.79 -5.17 23.89
C LEU A 222 -30.64 -6.28 23.27
N ILE A 223 -30.68 -7.42 23.95
CA ILE A 223 -31.48 -8.57 23.54
C ILE A 223 -32.86 -8.42 24.20
N GLU A 224 -33.89 -8.22 23.38
CA GLU A 224 -35.28 -8.23 23.84
C GLU A 224 -35.78 -9.68 23.86
N PHE A 225 -36.41 -10.07 24.95
CA PHE A 225 -37.06 -11.35 25.13
C PHE A 225 -38.56 -11.15 25.28
N ILE A 226 -39.38 -12.06 24.76
CA ILE A 226 -40.83 -12.05 24.92
C ILE A 226 -41.33 -13.35 25.57
N CYS A 227 -42.14 -13.27 26.65
CA CYS A 227 -42.78 -14.47 27.23
C CYS A 227 -43.88 -14.93 26.25
N PRO A 228 -43.82 -16.16 25.71
CA PRO A 228 -44.85 -16.65 24.79
C PRO A 228 -46.22 -16.78 25.46
N SER A 229 -46.26 -16.93 26.79
CA SER A 229 -47.50 -17.08 27.56
C SER A 229 -48.18 -15.74 27.91
N CYS A 230 -47.44 -14.77 28.44
CA CYS A 230 -48.02 -13.51 28.94
C CYS A 230 -47.61 -12.26 28.14
N GLN A 231 -46.83 -12.43 27.07
CA GLN A 231 -46.32 -11.37 26.21
C GLN A 231 -45.51 -10.26 26.91
N SER A 232 -45.09 -10.48 28.17
CA SER A 232 -44.18 -9.55 28.85
C SER A 232 -42.87 -9.49 28.09
N ARG A 233 -42.28 -8.29 28.03
CA ARG A 233 -41.00 -8.04 27.38
C ARG A 233 -39.94 -7.72 28.41
N GLU A 234 -38.77 -8.28 28.24
CA GLU A 234 -37.59 -8.02 29.06
C GLU A 234 -36.41 -7.68 28.16
N THR A 235 -35.58 -6.72 28.56
CA THR A 235 -34.39 -6.34 27.80
C THR A 235 -33.16 -6.56 28.66
N VAL A 236 -32.22 -7.36 28.15
CA VAL A 236 -30.99 -7.68 28.86
C VAL A 236 -29.77 -7.26 28.04
N ASN A 237 -28.69 -6.93 28.75
CA ASN A 237 -27.40 -6.55 28.18
C ASN A 237 -26.38 -7.69 28.18
N GLU A 238 -26.75 -8.86 28.70
CA GLU A 238 -25.91 -10.07 28.68
C GLU A 238 -26.39 -11.01 27.56
N ASN A 239 -25.46 -11.60 26.80
CA ASN A 239 -25.78 -12.57 25.76
C ASN A 239 -26.17 -13.92 26.39
N LYS A 240 -27.40 -14.00 26.90
CA LYS A 240 -28.03 -15.23 27.38
C LYS A 240 -28.82 -15.88 26.25
N ASP A 241 -28.85 -17.20 26.23
CA ASP A 241 -29.65 -17.97 25.27
C ASP A 241 -31.13 -18.01 25.66
N PHE A 242 -31.43 -17.85 26.95
CA PHE A 242 -32.77 -17.90 27.51
C PHE A 242 -32.83 -17.16 28.85
N ILE A 243 -33.98 -16.55 29.15
CA ILE A 243 -34.30 -15.98 30.46
C ILE A 243 -35.69 -16.43 30.90
N LYS A 244 -35.93 -16.49 32.21
CA LYS A 244 -37.26 -16.74 32.79
C LYS A 244 -38.04 -15.45 32.88
N CYS A 245 -39.30 -15.50 32.50
CA CYS A 245 -40.19 -14.37 32.65
C CYS A 245 -40.50 -14.09 34.13
N PRO A 246 -40.36 -12.83 34.60
CA PRO A 246 -40.66 -12.49 35.99
C PRO A 246 -42.14 -12.55 36.36
N LYS A 247 -43.05 -12.63 35.36
CA LYS A 247 -44.51 -12.74 35.59
C LYS A 247 -45.03 -14.17 35.50
N CYS A 248 -44.53 -14.93 34.53
CA CYS A 248 -45.09 -16.21 34.13
C CYS A 248 -44.19 -17.40 34.56
N ASP A 249 -42.95 -17.15 35.02
CA ASP A 249 -41.86 -18.12 35.30
C ASP A 249 -41.56 -19.13 34.16
N ILE A 250 -42.06 -18.84 32.95
CA ILE A 250 -41.84 -19.61 31.73
C ILE A 250 -40.64 -19.00 30.97
N MET A 251 -39.93 -19.86 30.23
CA MET A 251 -38.81 -19.47 29.37
C MET A 251 -39.27 -18.51 28.27
N MET A 252 -38.57 -17.39 28.13
CA MET A 252 -38.87 -16.37 27.13
C MET A 252 -38.14 -16.65 25.81
N GLU A 253 -38.76 -16.28 24.69
CA GLU A 253 -38.18 -16.40 23.36
C GLU A 253 -37.31 -15.17 23.05
N LYS A 254 -36.12 -15.43 22.50
CA LYS A 254 -35.16 -14.39 22.09
C LYS A 254 -35.64 -13.69 20.81
N MET A 255 -35.86 -12.38 20.88
CA MET A 255 -36.08 -11.53 19.72
C MET A 255 -34.78 -10.84 19.27
N PHE A 256 -34.66 -10.56 17.96
CA PHE A 256 -33.50 -9.85 17.40
C PHE A 256 -33.52 -8.33 17.72
N ILE A 257 -32.29 -7.81 17.79
CA ILE A 257 -31.77 -6.62 18.50
C ILE A 257 -32.28 -5.25 18.02
N LYS A 258 -32.44 -4.29 18.95
CA LYS A 258 -32.35 -2.83 18.67
C LYS A 258 -30.88 -2.40 18.72
N GLU A 259 -30.27 -2.10 17.56
CA GLU A 259 -28.93 -1.51 17.53
C GLU A 259 -28.95 -0.13 18.23
N LYS A 260 -28.27 0.01 19.37
CA LYS A 260 -27.86 1.34 19.84
C LYS A 260 -26.70 1.79 18.95
N GLY A 261 -27.04 2.57 17.93
CA GLY A 261 -26.13 2.99 16.85
C GLY A 261 -24.73 3.37 17.32
N SER A 262 -23.74 2.98 16.49
CA SER A 262 -22.35 3.38 16.64
C SER A 262 -22.20 4.91 16.76
N SER A 263 -21.19 5.39 17.49
CA SER A 263 -20.83 6.82 17.53
C SER A 263 -19.33 7.03 17.37
N CYS A 264 -18.93 8.13 16.72
CA CYS A 264 -17.54 8.41 16.44
C CYS A 264 -16.83 8.80 17.74
N LYS A 265 -15.71 8.15 18.09
CA LYS A 265 -14.95 8.48 19.31
C LYS A 265 -14.36 9.89 19.29
N ARG A 266 -14.15 10.47 18.10
CA ARG A 266 -13.54 11.78 17.93
C ARG A 266 -14.55 12.93 18.03
N CYS A 267 -15.73 12.79 17.44
CA CYS A 267 -16.70 13.91 17.33
C CYS A 267 -18.12 13.57 17.79
N GLY A 268 -18.38 12.34 18.25
CA GLY A 268 -19.70 11.91 18.72
C GLY A 268 -20.75 11.68 17.62
N SER A 269 -20.45 12.02 16.35
CA SER A 269 -21.38 11.81 15.22
C SER A 269 -21.77 10.33 15.07
N LYS A 270 -23.04 10.10 14.70
CA LYS A 270 -23.59 8.78 14.38
C LYS A 270 -23.61 8.51 12.87
N ASP A 271 -23.13 9.46 12.06
CA ASP A 271 -23.13 9.37 10.61
C ASP A 271 -21.85 8.70 10.13
N PHE A 272 -22.01 7.49 9.59
CA PHE A 272 -20.92 6.70 9.05
C PHE A 272 -21.12 6.38 7.58
N LEU A 273 -20.01 6.24 6.89
CA LEU A 273 -19.92 5.83 5.49
C LEU A 273 -18.97 4.63 5.39
N GLU A 274 -19.29 3.66 4.53
CA GLU A 274 -18.29 2.71 4.05
C GLU A 274 -17.41 3.38 3.00
N LYS A 275 -16.27 3.93 3.43
CA LYS A 275 -15.30 4.52 2.51
C LYS A 275 -14.67 3.42 1.66
N PHE A 276 -14.83 3.52 0.36
CA PHE A 276 -14.18 2.66 -0.62
C PHE A 276 -12.70 3.04 -0.74
N ASP A 277 -11.80 2.08 -0.73
CA ASP A 277 -10.38 2.27 -1.02
C ASP A 277 -10.09 1.70 -2.42
N PRO A 278 -9.77 2.55 -3.42
CA PRO A 278 -9.44 2.05 -4.75
C PRO A 278 -8.02 1.45 -4.82
N LEU A 279 -7.14 1.73 -3.87
CA LEU A 279 -5.74 1.30 -3.93
C LEU A 279 -5.54 -0.22 -4.10
N PRO A 280 -6.31 -1.11 -3.44
CA PRO A 280 -6.12 -2.57 -3.57
C PRO A 280 -6.56 -3.15 -4.93
N ILE A 281 -7.30 -2.38 -5.73
CA ILE A 281 -7.83 -2.80 -7.04
C ILE A 281 -7.21 -2.04 -8.23
N LEU A 282 -6.55 -0.91 -7.96
CA LEU A 282 -5.68 -0.22 -8.90
C LEU A 282 -4.44 -1.09 -9.13
N GLU A 283 -3.98 -1.18 -10.37
CA GLU A 283 -2.74 -1.89 -10.67
C GLU A 283 -1.53 -1.16 -10.05
N VAL A 284 -0.45 -1.90 -9.77
CA VAL A 284 0.73 -1.39 -9.05
C VAL A 284 1.31 -0.14 -9.73
N ASP A 285 1.25 -0.08 -11.06
CA ASP A 285 1.82 1.01 -11.85
C ASP A 285 0.93 2.27 -11.91
N THR A 286 -0.36 2.17 -11.54
CA THR A 286 -1.34 3.27 -11.57
C THR A 286 -0.95 4.46 -10.67
N LEU A 287 -0.12 4.22 -9.65
CA LEU A 287 0.32 5.25 -8.69
C LEU A 287 1.83 5.38 -8.57
N LEU A 288 2.58 4.44 -9.15
CA LEU A 288 4.03 4.42 -9.06
C LEU A 288 4.62 5.17 -10.25
N ILE A 289 4.53 6.50 -10.20
CA ILE A 289 5.36 7.37 -11.03
C ILE A 289 6.81 7.15 -10.56
N SER A 290 7.50 6.22 -11.20
CA SER A 290 8.87 5.83 -10.87
C SER A 290 9.84 6.55 -11.80
N SER A 291 11.10 6.69 -11.38
CA SER A 291 12.15 7.22 -12.25
C SER A 291 12.25 6.38 -13.52
N ARG A 292 12.20 7.02 -14.71
CA ARG A 292 12.22 6.36 -16.03
C ARG A 292 11.01 5.47 -16.35
N HIS A 293 9.86 5.73 -15.71
CA HIS A 293 8.59 5.15 -16.11
C HIS A 293 8.24 5.55 -17.56
N MET A 294 7.66 4.61 -18.31
CA MET A 294 7.29 4.81 -19.70
C MET A 294 5.82 4.45 -19.86
N TYR A 295 5.06 5.28 -20.56
CA TYR A 295 3.67 4.99 -20.89
C TYR A 295 3.50 4.78 -22.38
N ARG A 296 2.44 4.07 -22.77
CA ARG A 296 2.13 3.81 -24.18
C ARG A 296 1.77 5.12 -24.87
N MET A 297 2.41 5.42 -26.00
CA MET A 297 2.17 6.64 -26.75
C MET A 297 0.72 6.72 -27.26
N PRO A 298 0.15 7.93 -27.47
CA PRO A 298 -1.10 8.07 -28.20
C PRO A 298 -0.97 7.45 -29.60
N TYR A 299 -2.03 6.83 -30.08
CA TYR A 299 -2.14 6.14 -31.36
C TYR A 299 -1.26 4.89 -31.53
N SER A 300 -0.47 4.49 -30.54
CA SER A 300 0.18 3.18 -30.51
C SER A 300 -0.83 2.06 -30.26
N LEU A 301 -0.61 0.90 -30.88
CA LEU A 301 -1.35 -0.33 -30.58
C LEU A 301 -1.00 -0.87 -29.19
N HIS A 302 -1.95 -1.59 -28.60
CA HIS A 302 -1.74 -2.43 -27.43
C HIS A 302 -1.56 -3.90 -27.87
N GLU A 303 -0.55 -4.56 -27.33
CA GLU A 303 -0.02 -5.81 -27.87
C GLU A 303 -1.01 -6.98 -27.75
N LYS A 304 -1.72 -7.05 -26.62
CA LYS A 304 -2.67 -8.14 -26.33
C LYS A 304 -4.04 -7.93 -26.98
N SER A 305 -4.65 -6.77 -26.76
CA SER A 305 -5.98 -6.44 -27.26
C SER A 305 -6.02 -6.06 -28.74
N GLY A 306 -4.91 -5.59 -29.31
CA GLY A 306 -4.88 -5.00 -30.67
C GLY A 306 -5.55 -3.63 -30.78
N LEU A 307 -6.09 -3.09 -29.69
CA LEU A 307 -6.76 -1.80 -29.67
C LEU A 307 -5.75 -0.66 -29.59
N VAL A 308 -6.18 0.51 -30.02
CA VAL A 308 -5.34 1.70 -30.09
C VAL A 308 -5.43 2.53 -28.81
N SER A 309 -4.28 3.05 -28.39
CA SER A 309 -4.14 4.05 -27.34
C SER A 309 -4.76 5.38 -27.81
N LEU A 310 -6.08 5.51 -27.74
CA LEU A 310 -6.82 6.55 -28.44
C LEU A 310 -7.08 7.78 -27.56
N PRO A 311 -6.58 8.97 -27.92
CA PRO A 311 -6.99 10.23 -27.29
C PRO A 311 -8.44 10.58 -27.64
N PHE A 312 -9.19 11.11 -26.67
CA PHE A 312 -10.58 11.50 -26.87
C PHE A 312 -10.99 12.65 -25.92
N ASN A 313 -12.24 13.12 -26.05
CA ASN A 313 -12.75 14.20 -25.20
C ASN A 313 -12.85 13.76 -23.71
N PRO A 314 -12.20 14.46 -22.77
CA PRO A 314 -12.31 14.21 -21.32
C PRO A 314 -13.75 14.14 -20.80
N ASP A 315 -14.69 14.90 -21.36
CA ASP A 315 -16.11 14.88 -20.94
C ASP A 315 -16.86 13.60 -21.31
N LYS A 316 -16.26 12.74 -22.12
CA LYS A 316 -16.91 11.55 -22.68
C LYS A 316 -16.34 10.24 -22.12
N VAL A 317 -15.58 10.28 -21.03
CA VAL A 317 -14.98 9.08 -20.40
C VAL A 317 -16.04 8.03 -20.07
N MET A 318 -17.14 8.44 -19.44
CA MET A 318 -18.22 7.50 -19.09
C MET A 318 -18.88 6.86 -20.32
N LEU A 319 -18.91 7.59 -21.45
CA LEU A 319 -19.49 7.15 -22.72
C LEU A 319 -18.51 6.37 -23.60
N PHE A 320 -17.24 6.27 -23.22
CA PHE A 320 -16.22 5.63 -24.06
C PHE A 320 -16.43 4.12 -24.14
N GLU A 321 -16.42 3.55 -25.34
CA GLU A 321 -16.52 2.11 -25.54
C GLU A 321 -15.25 1.60 -26.23
N ARG A 322 -14.80 0.39 -25.87
CA ARG A 322 -13.56 -0.20 -26.39
C ARG A 322 -13.55 -0.32 -27.92
N ARG A 323 -14.71 -0.57 -28.53
CA ARG A 323 -14.87 -0.63 -30.00
C ARG A 323 -14.48 0.67 -30.71
N PHE A 324 -14.50 1.82 -30.03
CA PHE A 324 -14.08 3.09 -30.61
C PHE A 324 -12.57 3.16 -30.85
N ALA A 325 -11.80 2.25 -30.26
CA ALA A 325 -10.35 2.14 -30.39
C ALA A 325 -9.91 1.00 -31.34
N GLU A 326 -10.84 0.42 -32.09
CA GLU A 326 -10.51 -0.54 -33.16
C GLU A 326 -9.89 0.20 -34.34
N ILE A 327 -8.82 -0.35 -34.91
CA ILE A 327 -7.98 0.25 -35.95
C ILE A 327 -8.80 0.90 -37.09
N ASP A 328 -9.85 0.21 -37.50
CA ASP A 328 -10.73 0.50 -38.62
C ASP A 328 -11.63 1.72 -38.36
N THR A 329 -11.83 2.07 -37.09
CA THR A 329 -12.75 3.12 -36.64
C THR A 329 -12.07 4.45 -36.35
N ILE A 330 -10.74 4.50 -36.38
CA ILE A 330 -9.95 5.58 -35.80
C ILE A 330 -9.93 6.82 -36.66
N LYS A 331 -10.29 7.94 -36.03
CA LYS A 331 -10.17 9.30 -36.56
C LYS A 331 -9.22 10.12 -35.69
N MET A 332 -8.24 10.76 -36.31
CA MET A 332 -7.22 11.59 -35.65
C MET A 332 -7.79 12.95 -35.24
N LYS A 333 -8.73 12.95 -34.30
CA LYS A 333 -9.45 14.18 -33.88
C LYS A 333 -8.83 14.87 -32.68
N TYR A 334 -8.17 14.13 -31.80
CA TYR A 334 -7.70 14.63 -30.51
C TYR A 334 -6.20 14.38 -30.35
N HIS A 335 -5.49 15.34 -29.77
CA HIS A 335 -4.09 15.19 -29.41
C HIS A 335 -3.98 15.04 -27.89
N PHE A 336 -3.14 14.11 -27.43
CA PHE A 336 -2.87 13.93 -26.02
C PHE A 336 -1.75 14.90 -25.62
N LEU A 337 -1.89 15.58 -24.48
CA LEU A 337 -1.00 16.67 -24.04
C LEU A 337 -0.91 17.81 -25.07
N ASP A 338 -2.06 18.20 -25.62
CA ASP A 338 -2.15 19.34 -26.55
C ASP A 338 -1.83 20.65 -25.81
N LEU A 339 -0.87 21.42 -26.36
CA LEU A 339 -0.46 22.71 -25.81
C LEU A 339 -1.39 23.86 -26.22
N THR A 340 -2.36 23.59 -27.10
CA THR A 340 -3.31 24.60 -27.57
C THR A 340 -4.15 25.12 -26.42
N GLY A 341 -3.98 26.42 -26.09
CA GLY A 341 -4.74 27.08 -25.03
C GLY A 341 -4.24 26.82 -23.61
N VAL A 342 -3.02 26.29 -23.44
CA VAL A 342 -2.37 26.15 -22.12
C VAL A 342 -2.09 27.55 -21.55
N ASP A 343 -2.59 27.77 -20.33
CA ASP A 343 -2.25 28.94 -19.52
C ASP A 343 -1.04 28.58 -18.64
N PHE A 344 0.09 29.25 -18.89
CA PHE A 344 1.33 28.99 -18.18
C PHE A 344 1.12 29.24 -16.69
N SER A 345 1.32 28.21 -15.87
CA SER A 345 1.11 28.22 -14.42
C SER A 345 -0.34 27.97 -13.93
N GLU A 346 -1.28 27.53 -14.77
CA GLU A 346 -2.63 27.13 -14.30
C GLU A 346 -2.58 26.01 -13.24
N ALA A 347 -1.53 25.19 -13.25
CA ALA A 347 -1.31 24.12 -12.28
C ALA A 347 -0.65 24.56 -10.96
N SER A 348 -0.40 25.86 -10.75
CA SER A 348 0.26 26.35 -9.52
C SER A 348 -0.52 25.99 -8.26
N MET A 349 -1.85 26.16 -8.27
CA MET A 349 -2.68 25.83 -7.12
C MET A 349 -2.71 24.31 -6.85
N LEU A 350 -2.76 23.50 -7.91
CA LEU A 350 -2.70 22.04 -7.79
C LEU A 350 -1.37 21.60 -7.15
N LEU A 351 -0.25 22.11 -7.66
CA LEU A 351 1.08 21.81 -7.15
C LEU A 351 1.21 22.24 -5.69
N GLN A 352 0.82 23.48 -5.34
CA GLN A 352 0.86 23.97 -3.96
C GLN A 352 0.04 23.12 -2.99
N LYS A 353 -1.22 22.83 -3.32
CA LYS A 353 -2.10 22.00 -2.46
C LYS A 353 -1.55 20.59 -2.28
N SER A 354 -1.07 19.97 -3.36
CA SER A 354 -0.49 18.63 -3.31
C SER A 354 0.76 18.58 -2.43
N TRP A 355 1.57 19.64 -2.45
CA TRP A 355 2.78 19.74 -1.63
C TRP A 355 2.47 19.88 -0.14
N SER A 356 1.58 20.81 0.21
CA SER A 356 1.14 20.98 1.60
C SER A 356 0.43 19.72 2.14
N TYR A 357 -0.36 19.05 1.30
CA TYR A 357 -1.00 17.79 1.68
C TYR A 357 0.02 16.70 2.00
N ALA A 358 1.06 16.55 1.17
CA ALA A 358 2.13 15.59 1.41
C ALA A 358 2.87 15.88 2.73
N GLU A 359 3.21 17.14 3.00
CA GLU A 359 3.87 17.55 4.25
C GLU A 359 3.01 17.23 5.48
N ILE A 360 1.70 17.54 5.43
CA ILE A 360 0.77 17.20 6.52
C ILE A 360 0.70 15.68 6.73
N LYS A 361 0.67 14.89 5.64
CA LYS A 361 0.60 13.43 5.70
C LYS A 361 1.89 12.83 6.26
N GLU A 362 3.05 13.37 5.87
CA GLU A 362 4.37 13.01 6.40
C GLU A 362 4.48 13.33 7.90
N GLN A 363 4.12 14.55 8.31
CA GLN A 363 4.07 14.95 9.72
C GLN A 363 3.11 14.07 10.53
N SER A 364 1.92 13.79 9.99
CA SER A 364 0.94 12.92 10.63
C SER A 364 1.45 11.48 10.77
N LYS A 365 2.18 10.96 9.78
CA LYS A 365 2.85 9.66 9.88
C LYS A 365 3.91 9.67 10.97
N MET A 366 4.78 10.68 11.01
CA MET A 366 5.80 10.83 12.07
C MET A 366 5.16 10.90 13.46
N ILE A 367 4.10 11.71 13.63
CA ILE A 367 3.36 11.81 14.89
C ILE A 367 2.70 10.47 15.25
N ASN A 368 2.09 9.78 14.29
CA ASN A 368 1.45 8.48 14.54
C ASN A 368 2.47 7.36 14.80
N GLU A 369 3.65 7.42 14.19
CA GLU A 369 4.79 6.53 14.48
C GLU A 369 5.36 6.85 15.87
N GLU A 370 5.46 8.11 16.25
CA GLU A 370 5.85 8.53 17.60
C GLU A 370 4.80 8.15 18.64
N ILE A 371 3.50 8.32 18.38
CA ILE A 371 2.40 7.91 19.26
C ILE A 371 2.27 6.39 19.30
N GLY A 372 2.44 5.70 18.17
CA GLY A 372 2.50 4.25 18.07
C GLY A 372 3.68 3.69 18.83
N ASN A 373 4.84 4.34 18.71
CA ASN A 373 6.03 4.06 19.51
C ASN A 373 5.77 4.35 20.99
N LYS A 374 5.13 5.47 21.36
CA LYS A 374 4.74 5.79 22.76
C LYS A 374 3.72 4.80 23.33
N LYS A 375 2.74 4.32 22.54
CA LYS A 375 1.81 3.25 22.93
C LYS A 375 2.50 1.88 23.02
N SER A 376 3.58 1.67 22.28
CA SER A 376 4.45 0.49 22.42
C SER A 376 5.46 0.62 23.56
N PHE A 377 5.80 1.85 23.96
CA PHE A 377 6.67 2.20 25.09
C PHE A 377 5.90 2.27 26.43
N SER A 378 4.58 2.50 26.39
CA SER A 378 3.72 2.52 27.58
C SER A 378 3.17 1.14 27.95
N LYS A 379 3.54 0.09 27.21
CA LYS A 379 3.65 -1.23 27.80
C LYS A 379 5.11 -1.36 28.15
N ASP A 380 5.44 -1.43 29.43
CA ASP A 380 6.75 -1.87 29.87
C ASP A 380 7.12 -3.09 29.01
N ILE A 381 8.17 -2.97 28.19
CA ILE A 381 8.68 -4.11 27.43
C ILE A 381 9.15 -5.07 28.51
N GLU A 382 8.29 -6.03 28.83
CA GLU A 382 8.50 -7.02 29.88
C GLU A 382 9.77 -7.80 29.51
N THR A 383 10.90 -7.44 30.10
CA THR A 383 12.13 -8.22 29.96
C THR A 383 12.01 -9.47 30.82
N LEU A 384 12.70 -10.54 30.47
CA LEU A 384 12.81 -11.66 31.39
C LEU A 384 13.59 -11.20 32.64
N GLU A 385 13.10 -11.54 33.83
CA GLU A 385 13.78 -11.24 35.10
C GLU A 385 15.14 -11.94 35.20
N ASN A 386 15.24 -13.14 34.62
CA ASN A 386 16.45 -13.95 34.58
C ASN A 386 16.87 -14.21 33.13
N ALA A 387 18.19 -14.17 32.88
CA ALA A 387 18.76 -14.47 31.58
C ALA A 387 18.33 -15.86 31.08
N ALA A 388 17.67 -15.91 29.93
CA ALA A 388 17.23 -17.16 29.34
C ALA A 388 18.43 -17.98 28.83
N PRO A 389 18.47 -19.31 29.07
CA PRO A 389 19.50 -20.18 28.50
C PRO A 389 19.54 -20.10 26.96
N GLN A 390 20.74 -20.13 26.37
CA GLN A 390 20.92 -19.95 24.92
C GLN A 390 20.27 -21.06 24.09
N GLU A 391 20.06 -22.25 24.68
CA GLU A 391 19.38 -23.39 24.06
C GLU A 391 17.90 -23.09 23.77
N LEU A 392 17.34 -22.07 24.43
CA LEU A 392 15.97 -21.62 24.22
C LEU A 392 15.86 -20.53 23.15
N PHE A 393 16.98 -20.11 22.55
CA PHE A 393 16.97 -19.07 21.53
C PHE A 393 16.33 -19.56 20.22
N PRO A 394 15.72 -18.65 19.44
CA PRO A 394 15.21 -18.98 18.13
C PRO A 394 16.34 -19.31 17.15
N PRO A 395 16.08 -20.16 16.13
CA PRO A 395 17.09 -20.57 15.16
C PRO A 395 17.85 -19.40 14.51
N CYS A 396 17.18 -18.29 14.25
CA CYS A 396 17.80 -17.11 13.65
C CYS A 396 18.84 -16.44 14.54
N ILE A 397 18.62 -16.40 15.86
CA ILE A 397 19.59 -15.84 16.82
C ILE A 397 20.75 -16.81 16.99
N SER A 398 20.48 -18.12 17.07
CA SER A 398 21.52 -19.15 17.11
C SER A 398 22.41 -19.11 15.86
N CYS A 399 21.82 -18.90 14.67
CA CYS A 399 22.58 -18.72 13.42
C CYS A 399 23.47 -17.48 13.47
N ILE A 400 22.95 -16.35 13.97
CA ILE A 400 23.77 -15.14 14.14
C ILE A 400 24.94 -15.43 15.08
N LEU A 401 24.70 -16.05 16.25
CA LEU A 401 25.72 -16.35 17.26
C LEU A 401 26.81 -17.33 16.79
N ALA A 402 26.56 -18.07 15.71
CA ALA A 402 27.54 -18.95 15.07
C ALA A 402 28.58 -18.19 14.22
N GLY A 403 28.31 -16.92 13.87
CA GLY A 403 29.17 -16.09 13.02
C GLY A 403 28.49 -15.74 11.68
N LEU A 404 28.94 -14.65 11.04
CA LEU A 404 28.41 -14.14 9.77
C LEU A 404 29.51 -13.67 8.81
N ASP A 405 29.31 -13.98 7.52
CA ASP A 405 30.14 -13.49 6.42
C ASP A 405 29.86 -12.02 6.07
N ASP A 406 28.60 -11.58 6.16
CA ASP A 406 28.16 -10.21 5.91
C ASP A 406 27.01 -9.80 6.86
N GLY A 407 26.74 -8.50 6.99
CA GLY A 407 25.62 -7.97 7.77
C GLY A 407 25.88 -7.79 9.27
N ARG A 408 27.14 -7.85 9.72
CA ARG A 408 27.54 -7.78 11.14
C ARG A 408 27.01 -6.57 11.90
N LYS A 409 26.96 -5.38 11.28
CA LYS A 409 26.38 -4.18 11.94
C LYS A 409 24.87 -4.33 12.21
N ARG A 410 24.14 -4.97 11.30
CA ARG A 410 22.72 -5.28 11.47
C ARG A 410 22.53 -6.35 12.55
N ALA A 411 23.38 -7.37 12.55
CA ALA A 411 23.39 -8.43 13.55
C ALA A 411 23.72 -7.91 14.96
N LEU A 412 24.65 -6.97 15.08
CA LEU A 412 24.99 -6.31 16.35
C LEU A 412 23.76 -5.66 17.00
N PHE A 413 22.97 -4.93 16.20
CA PHE A 413 21.71 -4.33 16.65
C PHE A 413 20.65 -5.37 17.04
N ILE A 414 20.52 -6.44 16.26
CA ILE A 414 19.59 -7.54 16.55
C ILE A 414 19.95 -8.22 17.88
N LEU A 415 21.23 -8.58 18.08
CA LEU A 415 21.71 -9.28 19.27
C LEU A 415 21.56 -8.43 20.53
N GLY A 416 21.96 -7.15 20.49
CA GLY A 416 21.86 -6.27 21.67
C GLY A 416 20.43 -6.14 22.18
N ASN A 417 19.49 -5.86 21.27
CA ASN A 417 18.08 -5.72 21.61
C ASN A 417 17.44 -7.05 22.05
N PHE A 418 17.77 -8.16 21.37
CA PHE A 418 17.26 -9.48 21.74
C PHE A 418 17.75 -9.93 23.12
N LEU A 419 19.06 -9.85 23.38
CA LEU A 419 19.65 -10.31 24.64
C LEU A 419 19.18 -9.46 25.83
N SER A 420 19.06 -8.15 25.65
CA SER A 420 18.47 -7.26 26.67
C SER A 420 17.04 -7.68 27.01
N CYS A 421 16.22 -7.99 26.00
CA CYS A 421 14.86 -8.52 26.23
C CYS A 421 14.84 -9.94 26.83
N ALA A 422 15.89 -10.73 26.59
CA ALA A 422 16.05 -12.09 27.11
C ALA A 422 16.62 -12.14 28.54
N GLY A 423 16.77 -10.99 29.21
CA GLY A 423 17.17 -10.90 30.61
C GLY A 423 18.68 -10.81 30.87
N TYR A 424 19.48 -10.51 29.84
CA TYR A 424 20.92 -10.32 29.99
C TYR A 424 21.25 -8.86 30.34
N ASP A 425 22.16 -8.67 31.30
CA ASP A 425 22.74 -7.37 31.59
C ASP A 425 23.75 -6.95 30.51
N TRP A 426 24.00 -5.65 30.38
CA TRP A 426 24.88 -5.12 29.34
C TRP A 426 26.35 -5.51 29.49
N GLY A 427 26.81 -5.90 30.68
CA GLY A 427 28.12 -6.52 30.88
C GLY A 427 28.19 -7.88 30.20
N LYS A 428 27.19 -8.74 30.45
CA LYS A 428 27.14 -10.06 29.81
C LYS A 428 26.86 -9.99 28.31
N ILE A 429 26.04 -9.03 27.86
CA ILE A 429 25.83 -8.77 26.43
C ILE A 429 27.15 -8.41 25.76
N ARG A 430 27.99 -7.60 26.40
CA ARG A 430 29.30 -7.24 25.86
C ARG A 430 30.19 -8.47 25.68
N GLU A 431 30.28 -9.35 26.68
CA GLU A 431 31.04 -10.60 26.58
C GLU A 431 30.54 -11.47 25.41
N ILE A 432 29.22 -11.63 25.28
CA ILE A 432 28.61 -12.41 24.19
C ILE A 432 28.93 -11.77 22.83
N MET A 433 28.91 -10.44 22.73
CA MET A 433 29.26 -9.73 21.50
C MET A 433 30.74 -9.89 21.15
N ASP A 434 31.64 -9.88 22.11
CA ASP A 434 33.08 -10.09 21.87
C ASP A 434 33.34 -11.51 21.36
N ASP A 435 32.72 -12.52 21.96
CA ASP A 435 32.86 -13.91 21.54
C ASP A 435 32.19 -14.18 20.19
N TRP A 436 31.04 -13.57 19.93
CA TRP A 436 30.40 -13.60 18.62
C TRP A 436 31.28 -12.94 17.55
N ASN A 437 31.90 -11.80 17.86
CA ASN A 437 32.69 -11.05 16.89
C ASN A 437 33.94 -11.82 16.42
N LYS A 438 34.52 -12.65 17.29
CA LYS A 438 35.64 -13.56 16.96
C LYS A 438 35.25 -14.66 15.96
N LYS A 439 33.97 -15.02 15.88
CA LYS A 439 33.46 -16.08 14.98
C LYS A 439 33.11 -15.56 13.58
N ASN A 440 33.14 -14.25 13.38
CA ASN A 440 32.83 -13.63 12.10
C ASN A 440 34.04 -13.66 11.16
N THR A 441 33.80 -13.85 9.86
CA THR A 441 34.82 -13.90 8.80
C THR A 441 35.65 -12.61 8.73
N ASP A 442 35.05 -11.47 9.07
CA ASP A 442 35.72 -10.17 9.22
C ASP A 442 35.21 -9.46 10.49
N PRO A 443 35.93 -9.49 11.62
CA PRO A 443 35.47 -8.93 12.88
C PRO A 443 35.20 -7.41 12.81
N LEU A 444 34.12 -6.97 13.44
CA LEU A 444 33.86 -5.53 13.64
C LEU A 444 34.97 -4.91 14.51
N ARG A 445 35.37 -3.68 14.17
CA ARG A 445 36.24 -2.88 15.04
C ARG A 445 35.62 -2.72 16.43
N GLU A 446 36.45 -2.84 17.45
CA GLU A 446 36.03 -2.77 18.86
C GLU A 446 35.27 -1.48 19.19
N THR A 447 35.66 -0.36 18.57
CA THR A 447 34.99 0.94 18.70
C THR A 447 33.51 0.91 18.31
N ASN A 448 33.12 0.08 17.33
CA ASN A 448 31.72 -0.08 16.93
C ASN A 448 30.91 -0.82 17.99
N ILE A 449 31.49 -1.85 18.62
CA ILE A 449 30.84 -2.62 19.67
C ILE A 449 30.75 -1.78 20.95
N ASN A 450 31.81 -1.05 21.30
CA ASN A 450 31.83 -0.11 22.43
C ASN A 450 30.79 1.01 22.24
N GLY A 451 30.73 1.61 21.05
CA GLY A 451 29.73 2.63 20.73
C GLY A 451 28.30 2.10 20.85
N HIS A 452 28.04 0.88 20.38
CA HIS A 452 26.72 0.25 20.49
C HIS A 452 26.33 -0.01 21.95
N VAL A 453 27.18 -0.69 22.72
CA VAL A 453 26.91 -1.02 24.13
C VAL A 453 26.70 0.24 24.97
N ASN A 454 27.57 1.26 24.82
CA ASN A 454 27.47 2.49 25.61
C ASN A 454 26.22 3.33 25.30
N TYR A 455 25.76 3.30 24.05
CA TYR A 455 24.55 4.01 23.65
C TYR A 455 23.29 3.31 24.14
N HIS A 456 23.22 1.98 23.98
CA HIS A 456 22.03 1.21 24.30
C HIS A 456 21.88 0.87 25.79
N SER A 457 22.97 0.78 26.56
CA SER A 457 22.91 0.53 28.01
C SER A 457 22.22 1.62 28.82
N LYS A 458 22.17 2.85 28.28
CA LYS A 458 21.53 4.02 28.89
C LYS A 458 20.06 4.18 28.48
N LYS A 459 19.54 3.28 27.64
CA LYS A 459 18.18 3.35 27.10
C LYS A 459 17.32 2.21 27.66
N PRO A 460 16.00 2.41 27.76
CA PRO A 460 15.08 1.31 28.06
C PRO A 460 15.19 0.21 27.01
N ALA A 461 14.91 -1.02 27.42
CA ALA A 461 14.98 -2.19 26.55
C ALA A 461 14.10 -1.98 25.30
N MET A 462 14.66 -2.29 24.13
CA MET A 462 13.94 -2.21 22.85
C MET A 462 13.82 -3.61 22.26
N LEU A 463 12.68 -3.90 21.62
CA LEU A 463 12.53 -5.16 20.89
C LEU A 463 13.46 -5.19 19.68
N PRO A 464 14.03 -6.35 19.33
CA PRO A 464 14.69 -6.51 18.04
C PRO A 464 13.65 -6.40 16.90
N PRO A 465 14.09 -6.21 15.65
CA PRO A 465 13.20 -6.23 14.49
C PRO A 465 12.30 -7.49 14.45
N ASN A 466 11.10 -7.36 13.86
CA ASN A 466 10.20 -8.50 13.66
C ASN A 466 10.80 -9.51 12.66
N CYS A 467 10.38 -10.78 12.77
CA CYS A 467 10.77 -11.86 11.87
C CYS A 467 10.22 -11.63 10.44
N ARG A 468 10.88 -10.77 9.66
CA ARG A 468 10.53 -10.36 8.28
C ARG A 468 11.76 -10.37 7.37
N SER A 469 11.67 -9.73 6.20
CA SER A 469 12.71 -9.65 5.16
C SER A 469 14.12 -9.44 5.72
N LEU A 470 14.29 -8.59 6.75
CA LEU A 470 15.61 -8.35 7.36
C LEU A 470 16.38 -9.62 7.77
N TYR A 471 15.71 -10.62 8.35
CA TYR A 471 16.38 -11.87 8.76
C TYR A 471 16.61 -12.82 7.58
N GLN A 472 15.80 -12.70 6.54
CA GLN A 472 15.93 -13.46 5.28
C GLN A 472 17.10 -12.89 4.46
N ASP A 473 17.20 -11.57 4.36
CA ASP A 473 18.28 -10.84 3.68
C ASP A 473 19.64 -11.08 4.32
N LEU A 474 19.66 -11.37 5.63
CA LEU A 474 20.86 -11.78 6.37
C LEU A 474 21.21 -13.27 6.20
N GLY A 475 20.35 -14.07 5.55
CA GLY A 475 20.57 -15.51 5.38
C GLY A 475 20.43 -16.34 6.67
N VAL A 476 19.93 -15.76 7.76
CA VAL A 476 19.86 -16.41 9.09
C VAL A 476 18.48 -17.01 9.41
N CYS A 477 17.47 -16.74 8.58
CA CYS A 477 16.12 -17.24 8.80
C CYS A 477 16.01 -18.74 8.47
N LYS A 478 16.13 -19.59 9.49
CA LYS A 478 15.92 -21.05 9.41
C LYS A 478 14.72 -21.45 10.27
N PRO A 479 13.47 -21.23 9.81
CA PRO A 479 12.29 -21.34 10.66
C PRO A 479 12.02 -22.78 11.11
N ASP A 480 11.56 -22.93 12.35
CA ASP A 480 10.99 -24.16 12.89
C ASP A 480 9.46 -24.01 13.08
N ASN A 481 8.82 -25.04 13.65
CA ASN A 481 7.37 -25.05 13.88
C ASN A 481 6.88 -23.93 14.82
N LEU A 482 7.72 -23.45 15.76
CA LEU A 482 7.35 -22.37 16.68
C LEU A 482 7.49 -21.00 16.02
N CYS A 483 8.36 -20.84 15.01
CA CYS A 483 8.51 -19.61 14.25
C CYS A 483 7.21 -19.15 13.57
N GLY A 484 6.36 -20.07 13.11
CA GLY A 484 5.06 -19.73 12.49
C GLY A 484 4.04 -19.12 13.45
N MET A 485 4.26 -19.22 14.77
CA MET A 485 3.32 -18.76 15.80
C MET A 485 3.73 -17.44 16.46
N ILE A 486 4.80 -16.79 15.99
CA ILE A 486 5.38 -15.58 16.58
C ILE A 486 5.63 -14.50 15.53
N LYS A 487 5.61 -13.24 15.95
CA LYS A 487 5.95 -12.09 15.11
C LYS A 487 7.35 -11.55 15.38
N ASN A 488 7.88 -11.78 16.58
CA ASN A 488 9.16 -11.24 17.04
C ASN A 488 10.02 -12.34 17.71
N PRO A 489 11.36 -12.36 17.51
CA PRO A 489 12.24 -13.36 18.12
C PRO A 489 12.13 -13.45 19.65
N VAL A 490 11.87 -12.34 20.34
CA VAL A 490 11.71 -12.32 21.80
C VAL A 490 10.50 -13.16 22.26
N GLN A 491 9.44 -13.22 21.45
CA GLN A 491 8.26 -14.04 21.77
C GLN A 491 8.61 -15.53 21.77
N TYR A 492 9.56 -15.95 20.94
CA TYR A 492 10.04 -17.32 20.88
C TYR A 492 10.59 -17.77 22.24
N VAL A 493 11.58 -17.02 22.75
CA VAL A 493 12.28 -17.36 23.99
C VAL A 493 11.34 -17.27 25.20
N LYS A 494 10.49 -16.23 25.26
CA LYS A 494 9.49 -16.08 26.33
C LYS A 494 8.52 -17.27 26.38
N ARG A 495 8.05 -17.77 25.24
CA ARG A 495 7.16 -18.93 25.18
C ARG A 495 7.84 -20.20 25.69
N LYS A 496 9.10 -20.44 25.31
CA LYS A 496 9.88 -21.58 25.79
C LYS A 496 10.14 -21.51 27.31
N VAL A 497 10.55 -20.34 27.82
CA VAL A 497 10.77 -20.13 29.26
C VAL A 497 9.48 -20.37 30.06
N LYS A 498 8.36 -19.76 29.64
CA LYS A 498 7.06 -19.94 30.30
C LYS A 498 6.58 -21.40 30.30
N PHE A 499 6.82 -22.13 29.20
CA PHE A 499 6.51 -23.56 29.13
C PHE A 499 7.29 -24.38 30.16
N LEU A 500 8.60 -24.14 30.29
CA LEU A 500 9.45 -24.83 31.26
C LEU A 500 9.09 -24.50 32.72
N GLU A 501 8.79 -23.23 33.01
CA GLU A 501 8.33 -22.81 34.34
C GLU A 501 6.99 -23.47 34.72
N ASN A 502 6.06 -23.56 33.77
CA ASN A 502 4.77 -24.22 33.98
C ASN A 502 4.92 -25.73 34.23
N ASN A 503 5.86 -26.39 33.55
CA ASN A 503 6.14 -27.81 33.77
C ASN A 503 6.81 -28.05 35.13
N LYS A 504 7.78 -27.22 35.52
CA LYS A 504 8.39 -27.28 36.87
C LYS A 504 7.38 -27.04 37.99
N LYS A 505 6.39 -26.16 37.78
CA LYS A 505 5.27 -25.94 38.72
C LYS A 505 4.32 -27.15 38.80
N LYS A 506 4.13 -27.90 37.72
CA LYS A 506 3.35 -29.15 37.71
C LYS A 506 4.07 -30.29 38.44
N GLU A 507 5.40 -30.39 38.32
CA GLU A 507 6.21 -31.41 38.99
C GLU A 507 6.38 -31.16 40.50
N LYS A 508 6.35 -29.90 40.95
CA LYS A 508 6.46 -29.52 42.37
C LYS A 508 5.18 -29.63 43.20
N LYS A 509 4.03 -30.00 42.62
CA LYS A 509 2.83 -30.32 43.41
C LYS A 509 3.02 -31.68 44.10
N PRO A 510 3.03 -31.79 45.44
CA PRO A 510 3.20 -33.07 46.10
C PRO A 510 2.02 -34.00 45.78
N LYS A 511 2.32 -35.29 45.59
CA LYS A 511 1.35 -36.39 45.34
C LYS A 511 0.29 -36.57 46.46
N SER A 512 0.27 -35.75 47.51
CA SER A 512 -0.65 -35.89 48.64
C SER A 512 -2.07 -35.42 48.39
N LYS A 513 -2.34 -34.59 47.37
CA LYS A 513 -3.73 -34.15 47.05
C LYS A 513 -4.50 -35.04 46.10
N LYS A 514 -3.89 -36.10 45.54
CA LYS A 514 -4.59 -37.05 44.65
C LYS A 514 -5.32 -38.19 45.37
N LYS A 515 -5.25 -38.27 46.71
CA LYS A 515 -5.93 -39.31 47.50
C LYS A 515 -7.17 -38.83 48.26
N GLU A 516 -7.39 -37.53 48.43
CA GLU A 516 -8.62 -37.02 49.06
C GLU A 516 -9.79 -36.91 48.08
N GLU A 517 -9.55 -36.62 46.79
CA GLU A 517 -10.63 -36.54 45.78
C GLU A 517 -11.17 -37.92 45.34
N ALA A 518 -10.51 -39.03 45.68
CA ALA A 518 -10.98 -40.38 45.35
C ALA A 518 -11.79 -41.06 46.48
N ALA A 519 -11.89 -40.44 47.66
CA ALA A 519 -12.60 -41.01 48.82
C ALA A 519 -14.00 -40.42 49.04
N GLN A 520 -14.40 -39.39 48.28
CA GLN A 520 -15.69 -38.71 48.42
C GLN A 520 -16.76 -39.11 47.39
N GLU A 521 -16.46 -40.05 46.49
CA GLU A 521 -17.39 -40.53 45.45
C GLU A 521 -17.99 -41.93 45.71
N THR A 522 -17.85 -42.50 46.92
CA THR A 522 -18.37 -43.86 47.23
C THR A 522 -19.34 -43.95 48.41
N VAL A 523 -19.92 -42.84 48.86
CA VAL A 523 -21.02 -42.87 49.83
C VAL A 523 -22.15 -41.99 49.31
N ASP A 524 -23.09 -42.59 48.57
CA ASP A 524 -24.52 -42.26 48.56
C ASP A 524 -25.25 -43.02 47.43
N ILE A 525 -25.33 -44.35 47.58
CA ILE A 525 -26.44 -45.15 47.02
C ILE A 525 -26.74 -46.26 48.03
N LYS A 526 -27.71 -45.99 48.93
CA LYS A 526 -28.61 -46.95 49.60
C LYS A 526 -29.53 -46.17 50.53
N ASP A 527 -30.71 -45.82 50.03
CA ASP A 527 -32.01 -46.36 50.48
C ASP A 527 -33.16 -45.74 49.66
#